data_AF-A0A6V7TBI5-F1
#
_entry.id   AF-A0A6V7TBI5-F1
#
_cell.length_a   1.000
_cell.length_b   1.000
_cell.length_c   1.000
_cell.angle_alpha   90.00
_cell.angle_beta   90.00
_cell.angle_gamma   90.00
#
_symmetry.space_group_name_H-M   'P 1'
#
loop_
_entity.id
_entity.type
_entity.pdbx_description
1 polymer ?
#
loop_
_entity_poly.entity_id
_entity_poly.type
_entity_poly.pdbx_seq_one_letter_code
_entity_poly.pdbx_strand_id
1 'polypeptide(L)'
;MYPVIIFLIIVVVVTILDVCPQIPKFYARKLTHMICGILILIFDIVVNERWNQSQSLSKNGTAYNEYSVYFIYFVAVVSILRCFFYPFRFGEYRDKGIIIYNIIVPLFFFFKLPLYVLTPIFFADPIAAIAGRHFPKSKIYKNKTLHGTLACFLVSLISLFYVKNYIHALILSVTLTLLELYGGSLDNFFMCFPIMIYMTFFNV
;
A
#
# COMPACT_ATOMS: atom_id res chain seq x y z
N MET A 1 -9.67 4.78 -21.10
CA MET A 1 -10.26 3.43 -20.99
C MET A 1 -9.59 2.60 -19.90
N TYR A 2 -8.27 2.37 -19.93
CA TYR A 2 -7.56 1.57 -18.91
C TYR A 2 -7.67 2.04 -17.44
N PRO A 3 -7.52 3.34 -17.10
CA PRO A 3 -7.61 3.78 -15.70
C PRO A 3 -9.00 3.59 -15.06
N VAL A 4 -10.05 3.79 -15.86
CA VAL A 4 -11.45 3.58 -15.44
C VAL A 4 -11.72 2.10 -15.18
N ILE A 5 -11.16 1.20 -16.01
CA ILE A 5 -11.28 -0.24 -15.80
C ILE A 5 -10.60 -0.65 -14.50
N ILE A 6 -9.38 -0.16 -14.22
CA ILE A 6 -8.68 -0.45 -12.97
C ILE A 6 -9.48 0.05 -11.76
N PHE A 7 -10.05 1.25 -11.85
CA PHE A 7 -10.94 1.78 -10.81
C PHE A 7 -12.16 0.89 -10.58
N LEU A 8 -12.84 0.46 -11.64
CA LEU A 8 -13.98 -0.46 -11.52
C LEU A 8 -13.57 -1.78 -10.87
N ILE A 9 -12.39 -2.31 -11.22
CA ILE A 9 -11.84 -3.52 -10.59
C ILE A 9 -11.61 -3.29 -9.09
N ILE A 10 -11.02 -2.16 -8.67
CA ILE A 10 -10.82 -1.83 -7.26
C ILE A 10 -12.17 -1.85 -6.51
N VAL A 11 -13.17 -1.16 -7.04
CA VAL A 11 -14.51 -1.09 -6.42
C VAL A 11 -15.11 -2.49 -6.31
N VAL A 12 -15.11 -3.27 -7.39
CA VAL A 12 -15.65 -4.63 -7.41
C VAL A 12 -14.94 -5.55 -6.41
N VAL A 13 -13.61 -5.55 -6.39
CA VAL A 13 -12.82 -6.36 -5.45
C VAL A 13 -13.12 -5.99 -4.00
N VAL A 14 -13.09 -4.70 -3.67
CA VAL A 14 -13.38 -4.22 -2.31
C VAL A 14 -14.79 -4.60 -1.89
N THR A 15 -15.80 -4.42 -2.77
CA THR A 15 -17.18 -4.80 -2.51
C THR A 15 -17.34 -6.31 -2.31
N ILE A 16 -16.70 -7.14 -3.15
CA ILE A 16 -16.72 -8.60 -2.99
C ILE A 16 -16.15 -9.00 -1.62
N LEU A 17 -14.99 -8.46 -1.24
CA LEU A 17 -14.35 -8.77 0.05
C LEU A 17 -15.14 -8.25 1.25
N ASP A 18 -15.87 -7.15 1.08
CA ASP A 18 -16.76 -6.58 2.11
C ASP A 18 -18.03 -7.43 2.30
N VAL A 19 -18.63 -7.92 1.22
CA VAL A 19 -19.90 -8.64 1.27
C VAL A 19 -19.74 -10.15 1.46
N CYS A 20 -18.71 -10.79 0.90
CA CYS A 20 -18.57 -12.26 0.87
C CYS A 20 -18.25 -12.86 2.25
N PRO A 21 -19.22 -13.45 2.98
CA PRO A 21 -19.03 -13.83 4.38
C PRO A 21 -18.15 -15.07 4.54
N GLN A 22 -17.95 -15.83 3.46
CA GLN A 22 -17.13 -17.04 3.44
C GLN A 22 -15.65 -16.75 3.74
N ILE A 23 -15.17 -15.54 3.43
CA ILE A 23 -13.80 -15.13 3.71
C ILE A 23 -13.73 -14.55 5.13
N PRO A 24 -12.92 -15.11 6.04
CA PRO A 24 -12.79 -14.56 7.39
C PRO A 24 -12.33 -13.11 7.37
N LYS A 25 -12.90 -12.26 8.24
CA LYS A 25 -12.65 -10.81 8.29
C LYS A 25 -11.16 -10.45 8.24
N PHE A 26 -10.34 -11.22 8.95
CA PHE A 26 -8.89 -11.04 8.96
C PHE A 26 -8.25 -11.18 7.57
N TYR A 27 -8.55 -12.26 6.85
CA TYR A 27 -8.00 -12.49 5.52
C TYR A 27 -8.57 -11.48 4.51
N ALA A 28 -9.86 -11.17 4.60
CA ALA A 28 -10.49 -10.16 3.75
C ALA A 28 -9.74 -8.82 3.87
N ARG A 29 -9.44 -8.36 5.08
CA ARG A 29 -8.66 -7.12 5.30
C ARG A 29 -7.28 -7.15 4.65
N LYS A 30 -6.51 -8.22 4.88
CA LYS A 30 -5.13 -8.33 4.38
C LYS A 30 -5.08 -8.54 2.87
N LEU A 31 -6.04 -9.26 2.29
CA LEU A 31 -6.23 -9.39 0.85
C LEU A 31 -6.62 -8.07 0.21
N THR A 32 -7.56 -7.31 0.80
CA THR A 32 -7.91 -5.96 0.32
C THR A 32 -6.67 -5.08 0.27
N HIS A 33 -5.86 -5.05 1.33
CA HIS A 33 -4.63 -4.27 1.38
C HIS A 33 -3.68 -4.64 0.23
N MET A 34 -3.36 -5.93 0.06
CA MET A 34 -2.42 -6.37 -0.99
C MET A 34 -2.96 -6.15 -2.41
N ILE A 35 -4.22 -6.51 -2.67
CA ILE A 35 -4.81 -6.41 -4.00
C ILE A 35 -4.98 -4.94 -4.40
N CYS A 36 -5.43 -4.07 -3.49
CA CYS A 36 -5.46 -2.63 -3.74
C CYS A 36 -4.05 -2.09 -4.00
N GLY A 37 -3.03 -2.52 -3.24
CA GLY A 37 -1.64 -2.16 -3.50
C GLY A 37 -1.19 -2.51 -4.92
N ILE A 38 -1.45 -3.73 -5.38
CA ILE A 38 -1.15 -4.16 -6.76
C ILE A 38 -1.88 -3.29 -7.80
N LEU A 39 -3.19 -3.07 -7.62
CA LEU A 39 -4.00 -2.30 -8.57
C LEU A 39 -3.55 -0.83 -8.65
N ILE A 40 -3.15 -0.25 -7.52
CA ILE A 40 -2.61 1.12 -7.45
C ILE A 40 -1.24 1.20 -8.16
N LEU A 41 -0.37 0.20 -7.99
CA LEU A 41 0.90 0.14 -8.72
C LEU A 41 0.71 -0.01 -10.23
N ILE A 42 -0.22 -0.86 -10.66
CA ILE A 42 -0.57 -0.99 -12.09
C ILE A 42 -1.14 0.35 -12.62
N PHE A 43 -1.99 1.01 -11.83
CA PHE A 43 -2.51 2.33 -12.19
C PHE A 43 -1.40 3.37 -12.33
N ASP A 44 -0.45 3.41 -11.41
CA ASP A 44 0.71 4.33 -11.45
C ASP A 44 1.53 4.14 -12.73
N ILE A 45 1.85 2.90 -13.10
CA ILE A 45 2.56 2.58 -14.35
C ILE A 45 1.78 3.10 -15.55
N VAL A 46 0.47 2.81 -15.63
CA VAL A 46 -0.38 3.22 -16.76
C VAL A 46 -0.50 4.75 -16.87
N VAL A 47 -0.55 5.46 -15.74
CA VAL A 47 -0.62 6.93 -15.72
C VAL A 47 0.72 7.55 -16.09
N ASN A 48 1.83 7.06 -15.51
CA ASN A 48 3.16 7.59 -15.80
C ASN A 48 3.58 7.36 -17.26
N GLU A 49 3.26 6.21 -17.86
CA GLU A 49 3.48 5.97 -19.29
C GLU A 49 2.71 6.98 -20.16
N ARG A 50 1.46 7.29 -19.81
CA ARG A 50 0.65 8.29 -20.50
C ARG A 50 1.18 9.70 -20.35
N TRP A 51 1.67 10.08 -19.16
CA TRP A 51 2.33 11.37 -18.96
C TRP A 51 3.56 11.51 -19.84
N ASN A 52 4.41 10.49 -19.90
CA ASN A 52 5.61 10.50 -20.74
C ASN A 52 5.24 10.60 -22.24
N GLN A 53 4.22 9.84 -22.67
CA GLN A 53 3.74 9.90 -24.05
C GLN A 53 3.07 11.24 -24.39
N SER A 54 2.30 11.80 -23.44
CA SER A 54 1.63 13.10 -23.60
C SER A 54 2.61 14.26 -23.60
N GLN A 55 3.70 14.22 -22.84
CA GLN A 55 4.78 15.22 -22.96
C GLN A 55 5.46 15.16 -24.34
N SER A 56 5.65 13.96 -24.90
CA SER A 56 6.17 13.79 -26.26
C SER A 56 5.22 14.36 -27.32
N LEU A 57 3.91 14.15 -27.18
CA LEU A 57 2.87 14.63 -28.09
C LEU A 57 2.49 16.12 -27.88
N SER A 58 2.62 16.65 -26.67
CA SER A 58 2.27 18.03 -26.30
C SER A 58 3.20 19.08 -26.88
N LYS A 59 4.31 18.69 -27.55
CA LYS A 59 4.98 19.58 -28.51
C LYS A 59 4.04 20.06 -29.64
N ASN A 60 2.92 19.37 -29.87
CA ASN A 60 1.90 19.70 -30.88
C ASN A 60 0.52 20.06 -30.28
N GLY A 61 0.48 20.75 -29.14
CA GLY A 61 -0.62 21.69 -28.86
C GLY A 61 -1.99 21.15 -28.45
N THR A 62 -2.09 20.02 -27.74
CA THR A 62 -3.35 19.65 -27.06
C THR A 62 -3.08 19.14 -25.64
N ALA A 63 -3.48 19.93 -24.65
CA ALA A 63 -3.41 19.57 -23.23
C ALA A 63 -4.50 18.53 -22.91
N TYR A 64 -4.10 17.27 -22.67
CA TYR A 64 -5.00 16.26 -22.16
C TYR A 64 -5.21 16.47 -20.65
N ASN A 65 -6.42 16.81 -20.24
CA ASN A 65 -6.82 16.84 -18.83
C ASN A 65 -6.88 15.41 -18.28
N GLU A 66 -5.96 15.08 -17.38
CA GLU A 66 -5.84 13.75 -16.81
C GLU A 66 -6.81 13.53 -15.65
N TYR A 67 -8.09 13.34 -15.99
CA TYR A 67 -9.15 13.04 -15.01
C TYR A 67 -8.91 11.76 -14.20
N SER A 68 -7.96 10.91 -14.63
CA SER A 68 -7.66 9.62 -14.02
C SER A 68 -7.24 9.74 -12.55
N VAL A 69 -6.41 10.73 -12.20
CA VAL A 69 -5.87 10.86 -10.84
C VAL A 69 -6.97 11.17 -9.80
N TYR A 70 -8.04 11.86 -10.22
CA TYR A 70 -9.19 12.14 -9.36
C TYR A 70 -9.89 10.88 -8.86
N PHE A 71 -9.80 9.76 -9.57
CA PHE A 71 -10.37 8.50 -9.10
C PHE A 71 -9.69 8.01 -7.82
N ILE A 72 -8.38 8.19 -7.67
CA ILE A 72 -7.67 7.75 -6.47
C ILE A 72 -8.06 8.60 -5.26
N TYR A 73 -8.13 9.93 -5.44
CA TYR A 73 -8.64 10.81 -4.41
C TYR A 73 -10.09 10.45 -4.03
N PHE A 74 -10.92 10.13 -5.02
CA PHE A 74 -12.30 9.72 -4.78
C PHE A 74 -12.40 8.40 -4.00
N VAL A 75 -11.67 7.34 -4.39
CA VAL A 75 -11.63 6.07 -3.64
C VAL A 75 -11.16 6.30 -2.21
N ALA A 76 -10.11 7.09 -2.03
CA ALA A 76 -9.56 7.38 -0.72
C ALA A 76 -10.56 8.09 0.19
N VAL A 77 -11.21 9.17 -0.30
CA VAL A 77 -12.21 9.92 0.45
C VAL A 77 -13.40 9.03 0.81
N VAL A 78 -13.95 8.28 -0.16
CA VAL A 78 -15.08 7.37 0.09
C VAL A 78 -14.70 6.28 1.10
N SER A 79 -13.50 5.71 1.01
CA SER A 79 -13.03 4.68 1.95
C SER A 79 -12.84 5.23 3.36
N ILE A 80 -12.31 6.46 3.50
CA ILE A 80 -12.17 7.14 4.79
C ILE A 80 -13.56 7.44 5.37
N LEU A 81 -14.49 8.00 4.59
CA LEU A 81 -15.85 8.29 5.04
C LEU A 81 -16.58 7.03 5.50
N ARG A 82 -16.40 5.90 4.80
CA ARG A 82 -16.96 4.62 5.22
C ARG A 82 -16.47 4.20 6.61
N CYS A 83 -15.22 4.45 6.98
CA CYS A 83 -14.72 4.15 8.33
C CYS A 83 -15.45 4.92 9.46
N PHE A 84 -16.15 6.01 9.14
CA PHE A 84 -16.93 6.79 10.12
C PHE A 84 -18.43 6.49 10.07
N PHE A 85 -19.04 6.30 8.89
CA PHE A 85 -20.49 6.14 8.78
C PHE A 85 -20.94 4.68 8.65
N TYR A 86 -20.26 3.88 7.83
CA TYR A 86 -20.62 2.49 7.56
C TYR A 86 -19.35 1.66 7.34
N PRO A 87 -18.68 1.23 8.43
CA PRO A 87 -17.37 0.60 8.36
C PRO A 87 -17.45 -0.68 7.53
N PHE A 88 -16.38 -0.97 6.82
CA PHE A 88 -16.23 -2.24 6.11
C PHE A 88 -16.39 -3.41 7.08
N ARG A 89 -16.94 -4.54 6.64
CA ARG A 89 -17.08 -5.76 7.44
C ARG A 89 -15.76 -6.22 8.07
N PHE A 90 -14.67 -6.00 7.34
CA PHE A 90 -13.31 -6.34 7.73
C PHE A 90 -12.55 -5.21 8.44
N GLY A 91 -13.16 -4.03 8.57
CA GLY A 91 -12.63 -2.89 9.31
C GLY A 91 -13.40 -2.65 10.62
N GLU A 92 -12.92 -1.67 11.38
CA GLU A 92 -13.54 -1.21 12.62
C GLU A 92 -13.93 0.27 12.52
N TYR A 93 -14.77 0.75 13.43
CA TYR A 93 -15.08 2.19 13.51
C TYR A 93 -13.78 2.96 13.79
N ARG A 94 -13.51 3.99 12.96
CA ARG A 94 -12.23 4.74 13.00
C ARG A 94 -10.99 3.86 12.84
N ASP A 95 -11.05 2.86 11.95
CA ASP A 95 -9.89 2.01 11.64
C ASP A 95 -8.70 2.84 11.15
N LYS A 96 -7.72 3.02 12.05
CA LYS A 96 -6.52 3.83 11.79
C LYS A 96 -5.73 3.29 10.61
N GLY A 97 -5.65 1.98 10.43
CA GLY A 97 -4.88 1.37 9.35
C GLY A 97 -5.48 1.69 7.98
N ILE A 98 -6.80 1.57 7.84
CA ILE A 98 -7.50 1.90 6.59
C ILE A 98 -7.42 3.41 6.33
N ILE A 99 -7.61 4.25 7.36
CA ILE A 99 -7.54 5.71 7.21
C ILE A 99 -6.13 6.14 6.77
N ILE A 100 -5.09 5.67 7.46
CA ILE A 100 -3.69 6.00 7.17
C ILE A 100 -3.30 5.57 5.76
N TYR A 101 -3.66 4.35 5.36
CA TYR A 101 -3.41 3.86 4.00
C TYR A 101 -4.01 4.78 2.94
N ASN A 102 -5.28 5.16 3.13
CA ASN A 102 -6.01 6.04 2.22
C ASN A 102 -5.58 7.51 2.31
N ILE A 103 -4.72 7.90 3.26
CA ILE A 103 -4.08 9.22 3.31
C ILE A 103 -2.72 9.19 2.60
N ILE A 104 -1.91 8.17 2.88
CA ILE A 104 -0.53 8.06 2.37
C ILE A 104 -0.51 7.90 0.85
N VAL A 105 -1.32 7.00 0.29
CA VAL A 105 -1.28 6.72 -1.15
C VAL A 105 -1.64 7.96 -1.99
N PRO A 106 -2.74 8.69 -1.72
CA PRO A 106 -3.03 9.91 -2.48
C PRO A 106 -2.03 11.04 -2.24
N LEU A 107 -1.39 11.07 -1.05
CA LEU A 107 -0.34 12.04 -0.76
C LEU A 107 0.90 11.81 -1.65
N PHE A 108 1.28 10.56 -1.88
CA PHE A 108 2.35 10.22 -2.84
C PHE A 108 1.99 10.67 -4.26
N PHE A 109 0.75 10.45 -4.70
CA PHE A 109 0.27 11.00 -5.99
C PHE A 109 0.32 12.53 -6.03
N PHE A 110 -0.08 13.20 -4.95
CA PHE A 110 -0.10 14.66 -4.87
C PHE A 110 1.30 15.26 -5.01
N PHE A 111 2.29 14.67 -4.34
CA PHE A 111 3.69 15.08 -4.45
C PHE A 111 4.42 14.49 -5.66
N LYS A 112 3.73 13.73 -6.53
CA LYS A 112 4.31 13.04 -7.69
C LYS A 112 5.50 12.15 -7.33
N LEU A 113 5.41 11.50 -6.17
CA LEU A 113 6.41 10.55 -5.69
C LEU A 113 6.16 9.16 -6.30
N PRO A 114 7.21 8.41 -6.66
CA PRO A 114 7.06 7.06 -7.18
C PRO A 114 6.38 6.14 -6.15
N LEU A 115 5.27 5.51 -6.54
CA LEU A 115 4.48 4.65 -5.65
C LEU A 115 5.06 3.26 -5.47
N TYR A 116 5.91 2.81 -6.40
CA TYR A 116 6.63 1.55 -6.26
C TYR A 116 7.52 1.52 -5.01
N VAL A 117 7.85 2.69 -4.44
CA VAL A 117 8.62 2.77 -3.18
C VAL A 117 7.76 2.35 -1.96
N LEU A 118 6.43 2.39 -2.07
CA LEU A 118 5.50 1.92 -1.03
C LEU A 118 5.27 0.40 -1.06
N THR A 119 5.88 -0.35 -1.99
CA THR A 119 5.70 -1.80 -2.09
C THR A 119 5.94 -2.55 -0.77
N PRO A 120 6.92 -2.21 0.10
CA PRO A 120 7.06 -2.92 1.37
C PRO A 120 5.84 -2.77 2.26
N ILE A 121 5.16 -1.62 2.25
CA ILE A 121 3.96 -1.37 3.06
C ILE A 121 2.78 -2.18 2.53
N PHE A 122 2.65 -2.29 1.20
CA PHE A 122 1.54 -3.02 0.56
C PHE A 122 1.62 -4.53 0.79
N PHE A 123 2.82 -5.09 0.98
CA PHE A 123 3.03 -6.54 1.03
C PHE A 123 3.58 -7.05 2.36
N ALA A 124 4.55 -6.36 2.99
CA ALA A 124 5.23 -6.87 4.17
C ALA A 124 4.30 -6.97 5.38
N ASP A 125 3.52 -5.93 5.71
CA ASP A 125 2.52 -5.98 6.80
C ASP A 125 1.49 -7.11 6.60
N PRO A 126 0.77 -7.20 5.47
CA PRO A 126 -0.23 -8.25 5.31
C PRO A 126 0.37 -9.66 5.31
N ILE A 127 1.52 -9.89 4.69
CA ILE A 127 2.16 -11.20 4.69
C ILE A 127 2.70 -11.55 6.08
N ALA A 128 3.30 -10.60 6.80
CA ALA A 128 3.74 -10.79 8.18
C ALA A 128 2.59 -11.18 9.11
N ALA A 129 1.44 -10.51 8.98
CA ALA A 129 0.26 -10.82 9.75
C ALA A 129 -0.30 -12.22 9.42
N ILE A 130 -0.36 -12.57 8.13
CA ILE A 130 -0.82 -13.91 7.69
C ILE A 130 0.11 -14.99 8.22
N ALA A 131 1.42 -14.86 7.99
CA ALA A 131 2.43 -15.81 8.49
C ALA A 131 2.37 -15.93 10.01
N GLY A 132 2.26 -14.81 10.73
CA GLY A 132 2.19 -14.81 12.18
C GLY A 132 0.95 -15.49 12.74
N ARG A 133 -0.18 -15.42 12.01
CA ARG A 133 -1.42 -16.12 12.38
C ARG A 133 -1.30 -17.65 12.24
N HIS A 134 -0.55 -18.12 11.25
CA HIS A 134 -0.32 -19.57 11.06
C HIS A 134 0.66 -20.16 12.10
N PHE A 135 1.55 -19.34 12.66
CA PHE A 135 2.54 -19.77 13.67
C PHE A 135 2.40 -19.00 15.01
N PRO A 136 1.31 -19.20 15.77
CA PRO A 136 0.99 -18.38 16.94
C PRO A 136 1.84 -18.66 18.18
N LYS A 137 2.59 -19.78 18.23
CA LYS A 137 3.36 -20.21 19.42
C LYS A 137 4.64 -19.39 19.62
N SER A 138 5.18 -18.78 18.57
CA SER A 138 6.46 -18.06 18.62
C SER A 138 6.27 -16.56 18.79
N LYS A 139 5.49 -16.10 19.78
CA LYS A 139 5.29 -14.66 20.03
C LYS A 139 6.59 -14.05 20.57
N ILE A 140 6.97 -12.90 20.01
CA ILE A 140 8.14 -12.13 20.48
C ILE A 140 7.69 -10.85 21.16
N TYR A 141 6.73 -10.15 20.56
CA TYR A 141 6.28 -8.86 21.07
C TYR A 141 4.77 -8.71 20.90
N LYS A 142 4.04 -8.61 22.02
CA LYS A 142 2.57 -8.55 22.04
C LYS A 142 1.97 -9.71 21.22
N ASN A 143 1.32 -9.40 20.09
CA ASN A 143 0.72 -10.37 19.18
C ASN A 143 1.58 -10.66 17.93
N LYS A 144 2.75 -10.05 17.80
CA LYS A 144 3.70 -10.28 16.71
C LYS A 144 4.54 -11.53 17.01
N THR A 145 4.77 -12.35 15.99
CA THR A 145 5.49 -13.63 16.12
C THR A 145 6.78 -13.63 15.32
N LEU A 146 7.74 -14.49 15.71
CA LEU A 146 9.01 -14.67 15.01
C LEU A 146 8.81 -14.93 13.52
N HIS A 147 7.88 -15.81 13.17
CA HIS A 147 7.58 -16.15 11.79
C HIS A 147 6.97 -14.97 11.03
N GLY A 148 6.11 -14.18 11.67
CA GLY A 148 5.57 -12.96 11.09
C GLY A 148 6.66 -11.91 10.85
N THR A 149 7.54 -11.69 11.82
CA THR A 149 8.66 -10.75 11.72
C THR A 149 9.67 -11.18 10.66
N LEU A 150 9.99 -12.47 10.57
CA LEU A 150 10.86 -13.00 9.52
C LEU A 150 10.22 -12.86 8.14
N ALA A 151 8.91 -13.11 8.02
CA ALA A 151 8.19 -12.86 6.77
C ALA A 151 8.18 -11.37 6.40
N CYS A 152 7.98 -10.46 7.37
CA CYS A 152 8.09 -9.02 7.16
C CYS A 152 9.47 -8.65 6.59
N PHE A 153 10.54 -9.17 7.18
CA PHE A 153 11.92 -8.92 6.75
C PHE A 153 12.17 -9.38 5.31
N LEU A 154 11.84 -10.64 5.00
CA LEU A 154 12.06 -11.21 3.67
C LEU A 154 11.23 -10.49 2.60
N VAL A 155 9.95 -10.24 2.87
CA VAL A 155 9.07 -9.53 1.93
C VAL A 155 9.51 -8.09 1.74
N SER A 156 9.93 -7.40 2.80
CA SER A 156 10.46 -6.04 2.70
C SER A 156 11.72 -6.03 1.84
N LEU A 157 12.66 -6.96 2.07
CA LEU A 157 13.89 -7.06 1.28
C LEU A 157 13.62 -7.27 -0.21
N ILE A 158 12.67 -8.15 -0.55
CA ILE A 158 12.25 -8.40 -1.94
C ILE A 158 11.52 -7.18 -2.54
N SER A 159 10.69 -6.51 -1.74
CA SER A 159 9.90 -5.34 -2.18
C SER A 159 10.78 -4.12 -2.46
N LEU A 160 11.96 -4.04 -1.84
CA LEU A 160 12.98 -3.01 -2.08
C LEU A 160 13.78 -3.23 -3.38
N PHE A 161 13.19 -3.81 -4.43
CA PHE A 161 13.86 -4.15 -5.70
C PHE A 161 14.50 -2.95 -6.42
N TYR A 162 14.04 -1.73 -6.12
CA TYR A 162 14.57 -0.48 -6.68
C TYR A 162 15.86 0.00 -5.98
N VAL A 163 16.21 -0.57 -4.82
CA VAL A 163 17.41 -0.21 -4.06
C VAL A 163 18.62 -0.96 -4.63
N LYS A 164 19.45 -0.26 -5.42
CA LYS A 164 20.62 -0.85 -6.08
C LYS A 164 21.71 -1.35 -5.12
N ASN A 165 21.87 -0.68 -3.98
CA ASN A 165 22.89 -1.05 -3.00
C ASN A 165 22.33 -2.09 -2.01
N TYR A 166 22.86 -3.31 -2.07
CA TYR A 166 22.43 -4.43 -1.22
C TYR A 166 22.53 -4.15 0.28
N ILE A 167 23.54 -3.38 0.72
CA ILE A 167 23.69 -3.01 2.13
C ILE A 167 22.57 -2.05 2.54
N HIS A 168 22.23 -1.08 1.68
CA HIS A 168 21.11 -0.17 1.95
C HIS A 168 19.79 -0.93 2.00
N ALA A 169 19.56 -1.87 1.08
CA ALA A 169 18.36 -2.71 1.08
C ALA A 169 18.25 -3.55 2.36
N LEU A 170 19.37 -4.14 2.81
CA LEU A 170 19.44 -4.87 4.07
C LEU A 170 19.09 -3.96 5.25
N ILE A 171 19.76 -2.81 5.38
CA ILE A 171 19.51 -1.86 6.48
C ILE A 171 18.04 -1.41 6.48
N LEU A 172 17.51 -1.00 5.33
CA LEU A 172 16.12 -0.59 5.19
C LEU A 172 15.14 -1.70 5.57
N SER A 173 15.34 -2.92 5.07
CA SER A 173 14.46 -4.05 5.40
C SER A 173 14.48 -4.39 6.90
N VAL A 174 15.64 -4.29 7.57
CA VAL A 174 15.74 -4.42 9.03
C VAL A 174 14.97 -3.28 9.72
N THR A 175 15.18 -2.03 9.31
CA THR A 175 14.48 -0.88 9.90
C THR A 175 12.97 -0.98 9.73
N LEU A 176 12.48 -1.34 8.53
CA LEU A 176 11.06 -1.57 8.25
C LEU A 176 10.48 -2.66 9.16
N THR A 177 11.22 -3.75 9.34
CA THR A 177 10.81 -4.86 10.21
C THR A 177 10.75 -4.45 11.68
N LEU A 178 11.70 -3.65 12.16
CA LEU A 178 11.67 -3.13 13.53
C LEU A 178 10.47 -2.18 13.74
N LEU A 179 10.19 -1.31 12.77
CA LEU A 179 9.04 -0.41 12.82
C LEU A 179 7.71 -1.16 12.69
N GLU A 180 7.65 -2.28 11.97
CA GLU A 180 6.52 -3.21 11.98
C GLU A 180 6.27 -3.78 13.38
N LEU A 181 7.35 -4.28 13.99
CA LEU A 181 7.31 -5.00 15.25
C LEU A 181 6.86 -4.09 16.38
N TYR A 182 7.39 -2.86 16.42
CA TYR A 182 7.16 -1.90 17.50
C TYR A 182 6.08 -0.85 17.19
N GLY A 183 5.70 -0.64 15.93
CA GLY A 183 4.80 0.43 15.49
C GLY A 183 3.34 0.31 15.93
N GLY A 184 2.95 -0.87 16.44
CA GLY A 184 1.61 -1.09 16.99
C GLY A 184 0.52 -0.88 15.95
N SER A 185 -0.50 -0.08 16.26
CA SER A 185 -1.59 0.23 15.32
C SER A 185 -1.23 1.23 14.21
N LEU A 186 -0.05 1.83 14.29
CA LEU A 186 0.45 2.83 13.35
C LEU A 186 1.67 2.30 12.58
N ASP A 187 1.89 0.98 12.59
CA ASP A 187 3.01 0.31 11.95
C ASP A 187 3.16 0.69 10.46
N ASN A 188 2.06 0.68 9.70
CA ASN A 188 2.06 1.11 8.29
C ASN A 188 2.50 2.57 8.10
N PHE A 189 2.16 3.46 9.03
CA PHE A 189 2.63 4.86 8.97
C PHE A 189 4.12 4.93 9.30
N PHE A 190 4.57 4.23 10.34
CA PHE A 190 5.97 4.28 10.75
C PHE A 190 6.91 3.69 9.70
N MET A 191 6.51 2.62 9.02
CA MET A 191 7.25 2.05 7.89
C MET A 191 7.53 3.05 6.76
N CYS A 192 6.71 4.10 6.60
CA CYS A 192 6.94 5.11 5.57
C CYS A 192 8.17 5.98 5.85
N PHE A 193 8.54 6.21 7.12
CA PHE A 193 9.66 7.10 7.46
C PHE A 193 11.01 6.66 6.88
N PRO A 194 11.50 5.42 7.08
CA PRO A 194 12.79 5.01 6.53
C PRO A 194 12.78 5.05 4.99
N ILE A 195 11.63 4.77 4.37
CA ILE A 195 11.44 4.88 2.92
C ILE A 195 11.60 6.34 2.48
N MET A 196 10.89 7.28 3.10
CA MET A 196 10.93 8.71 2.76
C MET A 196 12.31 9.32 2.97
N ILE A 197 12.98 8.95 4.07
CA ILE A 197 14.37 9.34 4.35
C ILE A 197 15.26 8.84 3.20
N TYR A 198 15.15 7.57 2.85
CA TYR A 198 15.97 7.00 1.78
C TYR A 198 15.75 7.70 0.43
N MET A 199 14.50 7.97 0.06
CA MET A 199 14.16 8.71 -1.16
C MET A 199 14.81 10.10 -1.19
N THR A 200 14.82 10.80 -0.06
CA THR A 200 15.36 12.17 0.04
C THR A 200 16.87 12.21 -0.16
N PHE A 201 17.60 11.20 0.34
CA PHE A 201 19.07 11.19 0.30
C PHE A 201 19.66 10.46 -0.91
N PHE A 202 18.97 9.46 -1.45
CA PHE A 202 19.55 8.54 -2.43
C PHE A 202 18.88 8.57 -3.81
N ASN A 203 17.95 9.52 -4.06
CA ASN A 203 17.25 9.73 -5.31
C ASN A 203 16.88 8.41 -6.02
N VAL A 204 15.75 7.85 -5.57
CA VAL A 204 15.16 6.62 -6.10
C VAL A 204 14.39 6.90 -7.39
#